data_AF-A0A9D0ZL40-F1
#
_entry.id   AF-A0A9D0ZL40-F1
#
_cell.length_a   1.000
_cell.length_b   1.000
_cell.length_c   1.000
_cell.angle_alpha   90.00
_cell.angle_beta   90.00
_cell.angle_gamma   90.00
#
_symmetry.space_group_name_H-M   'P 1'
#
loop_
_entity.id
_entity.type
_entity.pdbx_description
1 polymer ?
#
loop_
_entity_poly.entity_id
_entity_poly.type
_entity_poly.pdbx_seq_one_letter_code
_entity_poly.pdbx_strand_id
1 'polypeptide(L)' 'MEIVIMEQMVPEDHFLRKVDRAVDFSFIYDLCAPLYCADNGRPAIDPEILFRMLF' A
#
# COMPACT_ATOMS: atom_id res chain seq x y z
N MET A 1 20.44 9.29 -22.11
CA MET A 1 19.36 9.41 -21.11
C MET A 1 19.18 8.01 -20.54
N GLU A 2 19.64 7.78 -19.32
CA GLU A 2 19.42 6.48 -18.66
C GLU A 2 17.96 6.36 -18.26
N ILE A 3 17.37 5.21 -18.54
CA ILE A 3 16.03 4.85 -18.08
C ILE A 3 16.22 4.08 -16.79
N VAL A 4 15.83 4.68 -15.67
CA VAL A 4 15.83 4.02 -14.36
C VAL A 4 14.44 3.45 -14.13
N ILE A 5 14.34 2.12 -14.00
CA ILE A 5 13.11 1.43 -13.65
C ILE A 5 13.09 1.27 -12.13
N MET A 6 12.17 1.97 -11.46
CA MET A 6 12.08 1.98 -9.99
C MET A 6 11.89 0.57 -9.42
N GLU A 7 11.10 -0.30 -10.09
CA GLU A 7 10.94 -1.68 -9.64
C GLU A 7 12.23 -2.50 -9.73
N GLN A 8 13.20 -2.13 -10.56
CA GLN A 8 14.46 -2.86 -10.66
C GLN A 8 15.47 -2.43 -9.59
N MET A 9 15.24 -1.32 -8.90
CA MET A 9 16.12 -0.84 -7.82
C MET A 9 15.86 -1.54 -6.48
N VAL A 10 14.71 -2.20 -6.33
CA VAL A 10 14.40 -2.99 -5.12
C VAL A 10 14.74 -4.46 -5.39
N PRO A 11 15.60 -5.10 -4.58
CA PRO A 11 15.96 -6.51 -4.77
C PRO A 11 14.74 -7.44 -4.83
N GLU A 12 14.77 -8.47 -5.67
CA GLU A 12 13.65 -9.44 -5.75
C GLU A 12 13.42 -10.20 -4.44
N ASP A 13 14.49 -10.46 -3.69
CA ASP A 13 14.45 -11.18 -2.42
C ASP A 13 14.10 -10.27 -1.22
N HIS A 14 13.75 -9.00 -1.48
CA HIS A 14 13.44 -8.04 -0.43
C HIS A 14 12.26 -8.50 0.43
N PHE A 15 12.39 -8.35 1.75
CA PHE A 15 11.39 -8.81 2.72
C PHE A 15 9.98 -8.30 2.42
N LEU A 16 9.82 -6.99 2.17
CA LEU A 16 8.51 -6.41 1.88
C LEU A 16 7.86 -6.95 0.59
N ARG A 17 8.65 -7.40 -0.41
CA ARG A 17 8.10 -8.10 -1.58
C ARG A 17 7.58 -9.49 -1.24
N LYS A 18 8.23 -10.17 -0.29
CA LYS A 18 7.74 -11.46 0.21
C LYS A 18 6.45 -11.28 1.00
N VAL A 19 6.37 -10.24 1.83
CA VAL A 19 5.16 -9.88 2.57
C VAL A 19 4.00 -9.56 1.63
N ASP A 20 4.24 -8.68 0.65
CA ASP A 20 3.23 -8.29 -0.34
C ASP A 20 2.65 -9.48 -1.13
N ARG A 21 3.49 -10.49 -1.43
CA ARG A 21 3.03 -11.72 -2.10
C ARG A 21 2.32 -12.70 -1.16
N ALA A 22 2.56 -12.60 0.15
CA ALA A 22 2.08 -13.57 1.14
C ALA A 22 0.81 -13.11 1.86
N VAL A 23 0.53 -11.81 1.87
CA VAL A 23 -0.56 -11.21 2.63
C VAL A 23 -1.46 -10.42 1.69
N ASP A 24 -2.73 -10.80 1.64
CA ASP A 24 -3.77 -9.95 1.07
C ASP A 24 -4.17 -8.89 2.08
N PHE A 25 -3.92 -7.62 1.75
CA PHE A 25 -4.21 -6.47 2.61
C PHE A 25 -5.63 -5.90 2.43
N SER A 26 -6.47 -6.53 1.60
CA SER A 26 -7.86 -6.10 1.38
C SER A 26 -8.68 -5.95 2.66
N PHE A 27 -8.35 -6.72 3.72
CA PHE A 27 -9.01 -6.61 5.02
C PHE A 27 -8.90 -5.22 5.66
N ILE A 28 -7.90 -4.42 5.28
CA ILE A 28 -7.71 -3.06 5.81
C ILE A 28 -8.88 -2.16 5.45
N TYR A 29 -9.44 -2.30 4.25
CA TYR A 29 -10.60 -1.50 3.85
C TYR A 29 -11.80 -1.76 4.74
N ASP A 30 -12.09 -3.03 5.06
CA ASP A 30 -13.19 -3.40 5.95
C ASP A 30 -13.00 -2.85 7.36
N LEU A 31 -11.77 -2.92 7.89
CA LEU A 31 -11.44 -2.39 9.21
C LEU A 31 -11.56 -0.86 9.27
N CYS A 32 -11.14 -0.17 8.20
CA CYS A 32 -11.12 1.28 8.15
C CYS A 32 -12.46 1.89 7.71
N ALA A 33 -13.33 1.17 6.99
CA ALA A 33 -14.56 1.71 6.43
C ALA A 33 -15.41 2.54 7.42
N PRO A 34 -15.61 2.14 8.69
CA PRO A 34 -16.39 2.94 9.65
C PRO A 34 -15.75 4.30 10.02
N LEU A 35 -14.44 4.47 9.77
CA LEU A 35 -13.68 5.67 10.11
C LEU A 35 -13.64 6.69 8.96
N TYR A 36 -14.08 6.29 7.76
CA TYR A 36 -14.03 7.12 6.56
C TYR A 36 -15.44 7.46 6.07
N CYS A 37 -15.58 8.65 5.49
CA CYS A 37 -16.81 9.05 4.82
C CYS A 37 -16.68 8.74 3.32
N ALA A 38 -17.71 8.12 2.74
CA ALA A 38 -17.70 7.69 1.35
C ALA A 38 -17.87 8.86 0.36
N ASP A 39 -18.56 9.93 0.77
CA ASP A 39 -19.11 10.94 -0.14
C ASP A 39 -18.90 12.39 0.35
N ASN A 40 -18.25 12.60 1.49
CA ASN A 40 -18.01 13.92 2.04
C ASN A 40 -16.57 14.09 2.54
N GLY A 41 -16.06 15.32 2.39
CA GLY A 41 -14.73 15.72 2.86
C GLY A 41 -13.65 15.68 1.78
N ARG A 42 -12.40 15.86 2.22
CA ARG A 42 -11.22 15.83 1.35
C ARG A 42 -10.87 14.37 1.03
N PRO A 43 -10.48 14.04 -0.22
CA PRO A 43 -9.96 12.73 -0.53
C PRO A 43 -8.83 12.35 0.42
N ALA A 44 -9.02 11.26 1.15
CA ALA A 44 -8.01 10.75 2.06
C ALA A 44 -6.96 9.94 1.29
N ILE A 45 -5.77 9.78 1.88
CA ILE A 45 -4.80 8.81 1.38
C ILE A 45 -5.39 7.42 1.60
N ASP A 46 -5.16 6.53 0.63
CA ASP A 46 -5.59 5.15 0.69
C ASP A 46 -5.10 4.47 1.99
N PRO A 47 -6.01 3.84 2.76
CA PRO A 47 -5.67 3.26 4.06
C PRO A 47 -4.68 2.10 3.95
N GLU A 48 -4.72 1.33 2.86
CA GLU A 48 -3.75 0.26 2.60
C GLU A 48 -2.35 0.84 2.35
N ILE A 49 -2.26 1.93 1.57
CA ILE A 49 -0.99 2.63 1.32
C ILE A 49 -0.41 3.18 2.63
N LEU A 50 -1.23 3.82 3.45
CA LEU A 50 -0.81 4.32 4.76
C LEU A 50 -0.25 3.20 5.63
N PHE A 51 -0.90 2.04 5.66
CA PHE A 51 -0.43 0.88 6.40
C PHE A 51 0.91 0.37 5.86
N ARG A 52 1.04 0.24 4.53
CA ARG A 52 2.28 -0.19 3.86
C ARG A 52 3.45 0.79 4.04
N MET A 53 3.18 2.06 4.33
CA MET A 53 4.23 3.04 4.64
C MET A 53 4.79 2.89 6.07
N LEU A 54 4.05 2.27 6.98
CA LEU A 54 4.46 2.08 8.37
C LEU A 54 5.40 0.88 8.56
N PHE A 55 5.51 -0.02 7.57
CA PHE A 55 6.25 -1.28 7.65
C PHE A 55 7.16 -1.48 6.43
#